data_AF-A0A0F9PXI1-F1
#
_entry.id   AF-A0A0F9PXI1-F1
#
_cell.length_a   1.000
_cell.length_b   1.000
_cell.length_c   1.000
_cell.angle_alpha   90.00
_cell.angle_beta   90.00
_cell.angle_gamma   90.00
#
_symmetry.space_group_name_H-M   'P 1'
#
loop_
_entity.id
_entity.type
_entity.pdbx_description
1 polymer ?
#
loop_
_entity_poly.entity_id
_entity_poly.type
_entity_poly.pdbx_seq_one_letter_code
_entity_poly.pdbx_strand_id
1 'polypeptide(L)'
;MLGTCSKKSCGWTCMGKYCPKCGRRTIPDYTNCPYCKKEVSVESTFCGECGRPVQEEVRTFVEKKRKEAEEEEESGSKVRKSVG
;
A
#
# COMPACT_ATOMS: atom_id res chain seq x y z
N MET A 1 -2.36 4.44 -9.38
CA MET A 1 -1.98 3.79 -8.11
C MET A 1 -1.77 2.31 -8.38
N LEU A 2 -0.51 1.90 -8.54
CA LEU A 2 -0.14 0.49 -8.61
C LEU A 2 0.00 -0.03 -7.17
N GLY A 3 -0.30 -1.30 -6.98
CA GLY A 3 -0.10 -1.97 -5.71
C GLY A 3 -0.09 -3.48 -5.85
N THR A 4 0.71 -4.14 -5.01
CA THR A 4 0.83 -5.59 -5.04
C THR A 4 -0.25 -6.23 -4.18
N CYS A 5 -0.92 -7.27 -4.69
CA CYS A 5 -1.98 -7.95 -3.96
C CYS A 5 -1.46 -8.55 -2.64
N SER A 6 -2.09 -8.20 -1.50
CA SER A 6 -1.69 -8.71 -0.17
C SER A 6 -1.87 -10.23 -0.02
N LYS A 7 -2.75 -10.86 -0.81
CA LYS A 7 -2.91 -12.32 -0.82
C LYS A 7 -1.63 -12.99 -1.36
N LYS A 8 -0.90 -13.72 -0.51
CA LYS A 8 0.32 -14.49 -0.89
C LYS A 8 0.12 -15.40 -2.10
N SER A 9 -1.07 -15.99 -2.26
CA SER A 9 -1.39 -16.85 -3.40
C SER A 9 -1.79 -16.10 -4.68
N CYS A 10 -2.05 -14.79 -4.60
CA CYS A 10 -2.32 -13.97 -5.77
C CYS A 10 -1.05 -13.22 -6.21
N GLY A 11 -0.40 -12.44 -5.33
CA GLY A 11 0.90 -11.81 -5.60
C GLY A 11 0.96 -10.88 -6.83
N TRP A 12 -0.15 -10.59 -7.50
CA TRP A 12 -0.17 -9.80 -8.73
C TRP A 12 -0.12 -8.31 -8.43
N THR A 13 0.65 -7.58 -9.24
CA THR A 13 0.60 -6.13 -9.31
C THR A 13 -0.72 -5.73 -9.96
N CYS A 14 -1.59 -5.10 -9.19
CA CYS A 14 -2.91 -4.67 -9.63
C CYS A 14 -2.99 -3.15 -9.65
N MET A 15 -3.75 -2.62 -10.60
CA MET A 15 -4.13 -1.20 -10.59
C MET A 15 -5.31 -1.00 -9.63
N GLY A 16 -5.15 -0.11 -8.66
CA GLY A 16 -6.19 0.26 -7.71
C GLY A 16 -5.92 -0.23 -6.29
N LYS A 17 -6.78 0.19 -5.35
CA LYS A 17 -6.68 -0.14 -3.91
C LYS A 17 -7.03 -1.60 -3.59
N TYR A 18 -7.69 -2.28 -4.52
CA TYR A 18 -8.16 -3.65 -4.35
C TYR A 18 -7.80 -4.46 -5.59
N CYS A 19 -7.45 -5.72 -5.38
CA CYS A 19 -7.13 -6.66 -6.44
C CYS A 19 -8.44 -7.10 -7.14
N PRO A 20 -8.60 -6.88 -8.45
CA PRO A 20 -9.83 -7.22 -9.18
C PRO A 20 -10.05 -8.74 -9.27
N LYS A 21 -9.02 -9.56 -9.04
CA LYS A 21 -9.15 -11.03 -9.07
C LYS A 21 -9.62 -11.64 -7.75
N CYS A 22 -9.19 -11.10 -6.62
CA CYS A 22 -9.48 -11.70 -5.32
C CYS A 22 -10.21 -10.78 -4.33
N GLY A 23 -10.45 -9.53 -4.70
CA GLY A 23 -11.10 -8.53 -3.86
C GLY A 23 -10.27 -8.03 -2.67
N ARG A 24 -9.08 -8.61 -2.40
CA ARG A 24 -8.21 -8.16 -1.30
C ARG A 24 -7.55 -6.84 -1.58
N ARG A 25 -7.22 -6.11 -0.52
CA ARG A 25 -6.48 -4.86 -0.61
C ARG A 25 -5.08 -5.07 -1.22
N THR A 26 -4.67 -4.12 -2.04
CA THR A 26 -3.31 -4.04 -2.59
C THR A 26 -2.43 -3.20 -1.66
N ILE A 27 -1.17 -3.58 -1.55
CA ILE A 27 -0.14 -2.83 -0.82
C ILE A 27 0.36 -1.75 -1.79
N PRO A 28 0.28 -0.45 -1.43
CA PRO A 28 0.72 0.62 -2.32
C PRO A 28 2.25 0.65 -2.43
N ASP A 29 2.76 0.94 -3.63
CA ASP A 29 4.20 1.06 -3.91
C ASP A 29 4.77 2.48 -3.64
N TYR A 30 3.96 3.35 -3.04
CA TYR A 30 4.32 4.73 -2.70
C TYR A 30 3.72 5.13 -1.34
N THR A 31 4.39 6.07 -0.69
CA THR A 31 3.97 6.70 0.56
C THR A 31 4.30 8.19 0.53
N ASN A 32 3.91 8.94 1.55
CA ASN A 32 4.24 10.37 1.65
C ASN A 32 5.47 10.56 2.53
N CYS A 33 6.42 11.39 2.06
CA CYS A 33 7.59 11.76 2.83
C CYS A 33 7.17 12.47 4.13
N PRO A 34 7.67 12.05 5.31
CA PRO A 34 7.31 12.67 6.58
C PRO A 34 7.81 14.12 6.72
N TYR A 35 8.81 14.51 5.93
CA TYR A 35 9.43 15.84 5.99
C TYR A 35 8.79 16.86 5.05
N CYS A 36 8.57 16.48 3.78
CA CYS A 36 8.07 17.39 2.75
C CYS A 36 6.65 17.07 2.26
N LYS A 37 6.06 15.95 2.72
CA LYS A 37 4.71 15.48 2.36
C LYS A 37 4.51 15.15 0.88
N LYS A 38 5.58 15.07 0.10
CA LYS A 38 5.53 14.63 -1.30
C LYS A 38 5.56 13.11 -1.41
N GLU A 39 5.06 12.61 -2.53
CA GLU A 39 5.05 11.19 -2.85
C GLU A 39 6.48 10.66 -2.97
N VAL A 40 6.75 9.54 -2.31
CA VAL A 40 8.02 8.82 -2.36
C VAL A 40 7.73 7.34 -2.49
N SER A 41 8.50 6.67 -3.35
CA SER A 41 8.30 5.24 -3.58
C SER A 41 8.76 4.44 -2.36
N VAL A 42 8.09 3.32 -2.08
CA VAL A 42 8.40 2.51 -0.90
C VAL A 42 9.71 1.71 -1.02
N GLU A 43 10.27 1.66 -2.22
CA GLU A 43 11.59 1.09 -2.54
C GLU A 43 12.69 2.16 -2.50
N SER A 44 12.34 3.45 -2.35
CA SER A 44 13.30 4.55 -2.31
C SER A 44 13.92 4.73 -0.92
N THR A 45 15.24 4.85 -0.88
CA THR A 45 16.01 5.14 0.35
C THR A 45 15.92 6.62 0.74
N PHE A 46 15.81 7.52 -0.25
CA PHE A 46 15.78 8.97 -0.07
C PHE A 46 14.59 9.57 -0.80
N CYS A 47 14.07 10.68 -0.28
CA CYS A 47 13.06 11.45 -0.97
C CYS A 47 13.69 12.22 -2.14
N GLY A 48 13.24 11.96 -3.37
CA GLY A 48 13.73 12.67 -4.57
C GLY A 48 13.44 14.18 -4.58
N GLU A 49 12.53 14.64 -3.72
CA GLU A 49 12.10 16.04 -3.69
C GLU A 49 12.83 16.87 -2.62
N CYS A 50 13.04 16.31 -1.43
CA CYS A 50 13.69 17.03 -0.33
C CYS A 50 15.09 16.50 0.02
N GLY A 51 15.52 15.40 -0.57
CA GLY A 51 16.84 14.78 -0.36
C GLY A 51 17.03 14.10 1.00
N ARG A 52 16.01 14.07 1.87
CA ARG A 52 16.12 13.43 3.20
C ARG A 52 15.99 11.90 3.10
N PRO A 53 16.69 11.14 3.96
CA PRO A 53 16.50 9.71 4.07
C PRO A 53 15.08 9.40 4.57
N VAL A 54 14.41 8.40 3.99
CA VAL A 54 13.05 7.99 4.37
C VAL A 54 12.90 6.47 4.50
N GLN A 55 14.01 5.73 4.37
CA GLN A 55 14.01 4.28 4.24
C GLN A 55 13.33 3.56 5.43
N GLU A 56 13.53 4.04 6.64
CA GLU A 56 13.01 3.41 7.86
C GLU A 56 11.49 3.62 8.00
N GLU A 57 11.03 4.84 7.78
CA GLU A 57 9.62 5.24 7.83
C GLU A 57 8.82 4.57 6.73
N VAL A 58 9.43 4.43 5.54
CA VAL A 58 8.85 3.71 4.42
C VAL A 58 8.73 2.22 4.72
N ARG A 59 9.78 1.58 5.24
CA ARG A 59 9.77 0.14 5.56
C ARG A 59 8.70 -0.19 6.58
N THR A 60 8.66 0.56 7.68
CA THR A 60 7.65 0.37 8.75
C THR A 60 6.23 0.58 8.24
N PHE A 61 6.02 1.52 7.32
CA PHE A 61 4.72 1.72 6.65
C PHE A 61 4.29 0.50 5.84
N VAL A 62 5.18 -0.07 5.01
CA VAL A 62 4.88 -1.26 4.19
C VAL A 62 4.56 -2.47 5.08
N GLU A 63 5.35 -2.70 6.13
CA GLU A 63 5.12 -3.79 7.07
C GLU A 63 3.78 -3.65 7.78
N LYS A 64 3.44 -2.44 8.23
CA LYS A 64 2.14 -2.15 8.83
C LYS A 64 1.00 -2.37 7.83
N LYS A 65 1.11 -1.85 6.61
CA LYS A 65 0.09 -2.04 5.55
C LYS A 65 -0.17 -3.49 5.22
N ARG A 66 0.87 -4.33 5.29
CA ARG A 66 0.77 -5.76 5.09
C ARG A 66 0.00 -6.44 6.24
N LYS A 67 0.32 -6.11 7.49
CA LYS A 67 -0.42 -6.59 8.69
C LYS A 67 -1.88 -6.12 8.70
N GLU A 68 -2.11 -4.84 8.41
CA GLU A 68 -3.45 -4.24 8.32
C GLU A 68 -4.31 -4.96 7.25
N ALA A 69 -3.71 -5.36 6.12
CA ALA A 69 -4.42 -6.11 5.08
C ALA A 69 -4.72 -7.57 5.46
N GLU A 70 -4.07 -8.11 6.49
CA GLU A 70 -4.38 -9.42 7.10
C GLU A 70 -5.47 -9.27 8.17
N GLU A 71 -5.43 -8.23 9.02
CA GLU A 71 -6.39 -7.98 10.10
C GLU A 71 -7.74 -7.39 9.63
N GLU A 72 -7.77 -6.62 8.53
CA GLU A 72 -9.01 -6.11 7.94
C GLU A 72 -9.96 -7.20 7.41
N GLU A 73 -9.57 -8.48 7.40
CA GLU A 73 -10.51 -9.59 7.14
C GLU A 73 -11.57 -9.74 8.25
N GLU A 74 -11.35 -9.25 9.49
CA GLU A 74 -12.27 -9.48 10.61
C GLU A 74 -13.16 -8.27 10.98
N SER A 75 -12.84 -7.06 10.47
CA SER A 75 -13.63 -5.83 10.69
C SER A 75 -13.80 -5.04 9.39
N GLY A 76 -14.33 -5.71 8.36
CA GLY A 76 -14.51 -5.15 7.02
C GLY A 76 -15.86 -5.48 6.38
N SER A 77 -16.87 -5.85 7.18
CA SER A 77 -18.24 -5.91 6.69
C SER A 77 -18.79 -4.48 6.51
N LYS A 78 -19.14 -4.14 5.27
CA LYS A 78 -19.70 -2.87 4.76
C LYS A 78 -18.70 -1.75 4.53
N VAL A 79 -18.27 -1.63 3.27
CA VAL A 79 -18.13 -0.42 2.44
C VAL A 79 -17.22 -0.90 1.28
N ARG A 80 -17.67 -1.21 0.06
CA ARG A 80 -18.79 -0.68 -0.72
C ARG A 80 -19.30 -1.75 -1.70
N LYS A 81 -20.62 -1.96 -1.70
CA LYS A 81 -21.37 -2.33 -2.90
C LYS A 81 -21.16 -1.26 -3.97
N SER A 82 -21.38 -1.66 -5.22
CA SER A 82 -21.73 -0.81 -6.37
C SER A 82 -20.56 -0.26 -7.18
N VAL A 83 -20.08 -1.06 -8.14
CA VAL A 83 -19.98 -0.69 -9.56
C VAL A 83 -20.11 -2.02 -10.32
N GLY A 84 -21.10 -2.33 -11.14
CA GLY A 84 -22.37 -1.74 -11.56
C GLY A 84 -23.20 -2.88 -12.16
#